data_AF-A0A2E9GQU6-F1
#
_entry.id   AF-A0A2E9GQU6-F1
#
_cell.length_a   1.000
_cell.length_b   1.000
_cell.length_c   1.000
_cell.angle_alpha   90.00
_cell.angle_beta   90.00
_cell.angle_gamma   90.00
#
_symmetry.space_group_name_H-M   'P 1'
#
loop_
_entity.id
_entity.type
_entity.pdbx_description
1 polymer ?
#
loop_
_entity_poly.entity_id
_entity_poly.type
_entity_poly.pdbx_seq_one_letter_code
_entity_poly.pdbx_strand_id
1 'polypeptide(L)'
;MLRNDSARPAGPVQPRGAFVLYLEGPGDRGIVNGWCRRLLPAQAGSLARSAVILGGKRPARAVEHFRSLGGASEGLRGLCVLDRDDGRSALGAEVEEPGLDFFTWGRRHIESYLLVPDAIRRSLRLPESDARIDLALREHLPDESDSAAWGELDAKRLLAPAGPVARVLGMKIPASRVARATRANELHEDVHAFFERLRVELGVWDVEVVR
;
A
#
# COMPACT_ATOMS: atom_id res chain seq x y z
N MET A 1 30.16 2.13 48.83
CA MET A 1 29.83 1.65 47.46
C MET A 1 28.34 1.38 47.39
N LEU A 2 27.55 2.35 46.93
CA LEU A 2 26.13 2.17 46.64
C LEU A 2 25.99 2.28 45.12
N ARG A 3 25.63 1.18 44.46
CA ARG A 3 25.33 1.17 43.03
C ARG A 3 23.92 1.74 42.86
N ASN A 4 23.85 2.85 42.12
CA ASN A 4 22.62 3.54 41.80
C ASN A 4 21.95 2.78 40.64
N ASP A 5 20.88 2.04 40.93
CA ASP A 5 20.02 1.43 39.92
C ASP A 5 19.30 2.55 39.17
N SER A 6 19.84 2.85 37.99
CA SER A 6 19.24 3.80 37.06
C SER A 6 18.08 3.10 36.37
N ALA A 7 16.87 3.31 36.89
CA ALA A 7 15.63 2.89 36.24
C ALA A 7 15.59 3.41 34.80
N ARG A 8 15.51 2.49 33.83
CA ARG A 8 15.20 2.85 32.44
C ARG A 8 13.82 3.54 32.43
N PRO A 9 13.65 4.65 31.69
CA PRO A 9 12.34 5.22 31.49
C PRO A 9 11.45 4.17 30.80
N ALA A 10 10.29 3.91 31.37
CA ALA A 10 9.27 3.08 30.74
C ALA A 10 8.91 3.74 29.40
N GLY A 11 9.27 3.10 28.29
CA GLY A 11 8.79 3.49 26.97
C GLY A 11 7.26 3.46 26.95
N PRO A 12 6.62 4.19 26.01
CA PRO A 12 5.17 4.21 25.91
C PRO A 12 4.63 2.78 25.86
N VAL A 13 3.73 2.46 26.78
CA VAL A 13 3.04 1.17 26.86
C VAL A 13 2.34 0.97 25.52
N GLN A 14 2.78 -0.02 24.73
CA GLN A 14 2.14 -0.39 23.48
C GLN A 14 0.67 -0.74 23.77
N PRO A 15 -0.32 -0.08 23.16
CA PRO A 15 -1.67 -0.59 23.20
C PRO A 15 -1.66 -1.93 22.47
N ARG A 16 -1.86 -3.03 23.21
CA ARG A 16 -2.21 -4.34 22.65
C ARG A 16 -3.67 -4.29 22.17
N GLY A 17 -3.95 -3.41 21.21
CA GLY A 17 -5.26 -3.25 20.58
C GLY A 17 -5.35 -4.09 19.31
N ALA A 18 -6.57 -4.48 18.94
CA ALA A 18 -6.81 -5.04 17.61
C ALA A 18 -6.61 -3.96 16.53
N PHE A 19 -6.20 -4.37 15.33
CA PHE A 19 -5.95 -3.47 14.20
C PHE A 19 -6.77 -3.91 12.97
N VAL A 20 -7.31 -2.95 12.22
CA VAL A 20 -8.07 -3.20 10.97
C VAL A 20 -7.50 -2.37 9.82
N LEU A 21 -7.26 -3.02 8.68
CA LEU A 21 -6.82 -2.35 7.45
C LEU A 21 -7.98 -2.29 6.47
N TYR A 22 -8.44 -1.11 6.06
CA TYR A 22 -9.49 -0.97 5.06
C TYR A 22 -8.90 -0.68 3.69
N LEU A 23 -9.33 -1.43 2.69
CA LEU A 23 -8.88 -1.32 1.30
C LEU A 23 -10.09 -1.23 0.36
N GLU A 24 -9.98 -0.53 -0.76
CA GLU A 24 -11.12 -0.36 -1.67
C GLU A 24 -11.51 -1.67 -2.35
N GLY A 25 -10.53 -2.43 -2.82
CA GLY A 25 -10.75 -3.60 -3.66
C GLY A 25 -9.97 -4.87 -3.27
N PRO A 26 -10.43 -6.05 -3.74
CA PRO A 26 -9.67 -7.29 -3.61
C PRO A 26 -8.30 -7.26 -4.31
N GLY A 27 -8.18 -6.46 -5.38
CA GLY A 27 -6.92 -6.21 -6.10
C GLY A 27 -5.87 -5.58 -5.20
N ASP A 28 -6.24 -4.49 -4.53
CA ASP A 28 -5.41 -3.73 -3.59
C ASP A 28 -4.90 -4.64 -2.47
N ARG A 29 -5.77 -5.48 -1.89
CA ARG A 29 -5.36 -6.46 -0.88
C ARG A 29 -4.28 -7.41 -1.40
N GLY A 30 -4.40 -7.84 -2.66
CA GLY A 30 -3.38 -8.66 -3.30
C GLY A 30 -2.04 -7.94 -3.45
N ILE A 31 -2.08 -6.66 -3.78
CA ILE A 31 -0.91 -5.79 -3.95
C ILE A 31 -0.24 -5.51 -2.60
N VAL A 32 -1.02 -4.99 -1.63
CA VAL A 32 -0.55 -4.69 -0.28
C VAL A 32 0.06 -5.93 0.38
N ASN A 33 -0.59 -7.09 0.30
CA ASN A 33 -0.02 -8.35 0.83
C ASN A 33 1.29 -8.75 0.12
N GLY A 34 1.41 -8.46 -1.18
CA GLY A 34 2.66 -8.64 -1.92
C GLY A 34 3.81 -7.82 -1.32
N TRP A 35 3.56 -6.54 -1.04
CA TRP A 35 4.54 -5.63 -0.43
C TRP A 35 4.77 -5.89 1.07
N CYS A 36 3.74 -6.24 1.85
CA CYS A 36 3.87 -6.55 3.27
C CYS A 36 4.91 -7.64 3.53
N ARG A 37 4.97 -8.66 2.67
CA ARG A 37 5.96 -9.75 2.80
C ARG A 37 7.41 -9.29 2.64
N ARG A 38 7.65 -8.09 2.10
CA ARG A 38 8.97 -7.47 1.99
C ARG A 38 9.19 -6.46 3.11
N LEU A 39 8.24 -5.56 3.32
CA LEU A 39 8.43 -4.40 4.20
C LEU A 39 8.04 -4.64 5.67
N LEU A 40 7.17 -5.62 5.94
CA LEU A 40 6.67 -6.01 7.27
C LEU A 40 6.45 -7.54 7.34
N PRO A 41 7.49 -8.37 7.14
CA PRO A 41 7.33 -9.81 7.00
C PRO A 41 6.68 -10.48 8.22
N ALA A 42 6.99 -10.01 9.44
CA ALA A 42 6.42 -10.55 10.67
C ALA A 42 4.91 -10.26 10.82
N GLN A 43 4.42 -9.17 10.24
CA GLN A 43 3.02 -8.72 10.33
C GLN A 43 2.20 -9.08 9.08
N ALA A 44 2.83 -9.52 7.98
CA ALA A 44 2.14 -9.79 6.73
C ALA A 44 0.95 -10.76 6.87
N GLY A 45 1.10 -11.80 7.71
CA GLY A 45 0.04 -12.78 7.95
C GLY A 45 -1.16 -12.20 8.73
N SER A 46 -0.92 -11.41 9.77
CA SER A 46 -1.99 -10.78 10.56
C SER A 46 -2.69 -9.67 9.75
N LEU A 47 -1.92 -8.82 9.07
CA LEU A 47 -2.44 -7.75 8.20
C LEU A 47 -3.33 -8.29 7.08
N ALA A 48 -2.95 -9.40 6.45
CA ALA A 48 -3.78 -10.02 5.42
C ALA A 48 -5.14 -10.52 5.95
N ARG A 49 -5.21 -10.92 7.23
CA ARG A 49 -6.44 -11.37 7.88
C ARG A 49 -7.27 -10.22 8.43
N SER A 50 -6.65 -9.11 8.84
CA SER A 50 -7.33 -7.92 9.32
C SER A 50 -7.77 -6.95 8.21
N ALA A 51 -7.48 -7.28 6.94
CA ALA A 51 -7.88 -6.48 5.80
C ALA A 51 -9.38 -6.63 5.48
N VAL A 52 -10.10 -5.51 5.49
CA VAL A 52 -11.51 -5.38 5.12
C VAL A 52 -11.63 -4.70 3.77
N ILE A 53 -12.44 -5.29 2.87
CA ILE A 53 -12.69 -4.74 1.53
C ILE A 53 -13.95 -3.88 1.56
N LEU A 54 -13.82 -2.62 1.16
CA LEU A 54 -14.90 -1.64 1.19
C LEU A 54 -15.86 -1.76 -0.01
N GLY A 55 -15.38 -2.26 -1.16
CA GLY A 55 -16.14 -2.32 -2.41
C GLY A 55 -16.14 -0.98 -3.14
N GLY A 56 -14.94 -0.41 -3.33
CA GLY A 56 -14.67 0.92 -3.86
C GLY A 56 -14.39 1.97 -2.77
N LYS A 57 -14.21 3.22 -3.19
CA LYS A 57 -13.97 4.40 -2.34
C LYS A 57 -15.16 4.72 -1.44
N ARG A 58 -15.23 4.07 -0.27
CA ARG A 58 -16.33 4.19 0.71
C ARG A 58 -15.82 4.47 2.13
N PRO A 59 -15.20 5.64 2.40
CA PRO A 59 -14.64 5.96 3.72
C PRO A 59 -15.69 5.92 4.84
N ALA A 60 -16.93 6.33 4.58
CA ALA A 60 -18.02 6.24 5.55
C ALA A 60 -18.27 4.80 6.03
N ARG A 61 -18.18 3.81 5.12
CA ARG A 61 -18.32 2.39 5.47
C ARG A 61 -17.19 1.91 6.38
N ALA A 62 -15.98 2.42 6.21
CA ALA A 62 -14.85 2.11 7.08
C ALA A 62 -15.13 2.61 8.50
N VAL A 63 -15.65 3.83 8.63
CA VAL A 63 -15.99 4.46 9.93
C VAL A 63 -17.13 3.72 10.62
N GLU A 64 -18.21 3.41 9.89
CA GLU A 64 -19.33 2.61 10.42
C GLU A 64 -18.86 1.25 10.93
N HIS A 65 -18.04 0.54 10.14
CA HIS A 65 -17.49 -0.74 10.55
C HIS A 65 -16.56 -0.61 11.76
N PHE A 66 -15.68 0.40 11.77
CA PHE A 66 -14.77 0.66 12.88
C PHE A 66 -15.52 0.93 14.20
N ARG A 67 -16.55 1.78 14.17
CA ARG A 67 -17.43 2.04 15.32
C ARG A 67 -18.19 0.79 15.78
N SER A 68 -18.63 -0.05 14.84
CA SER A 68 -19.33 -1.30 15.17
C SER A 68 -18.45 -2.31 15.92
N LEU A 69 -17.13 -2.18 15.80
CA LEU A 69 -16.14 -2.97 16.54
C LEU A 69 -15.76 -2.34 17.89
N GLY A 70 -16.41 -1.24 18.30
CA GLY A 70 -16.13 -0.51 19.54
C GLY A 70 -15.15 0.66 19.38
N GLY A 71 -14.53 0.81 18.21
CA GLY A 71 -13.65 1.94 17.89
C GLY A 71 -12.50 2.16 18.88
N ALA A 72 -12.01 3.40 18.97
CA ALA A 72 -10.89 3.74 19.83
C ALA A 72 -11.15 3.53 21.34
N SER A 73 -12.40 3.58 21.80
CA SER A 73 -12.74 3.31 23.21
C SER A 73 -12.38 1.90 23.65
N GLU A 74 -12.36 0.94 22.73
CA GLU A 74 -11.91 -0.44 22.98
C GLU A 74 -10.42 -0.65 22.62
N GLY A 75 -9.69 0.44 22.40
CA GLY A 75 -8.28 0.41 21.97
C GLY A 75 -8.07 -0.05 20.53
N LEU A 76 -9.13 -0.11 19.70
CA LEU A 76 -9.01 -0.47 18.29
C LEU A 76 -8.25 0.61 17.51
N ARG A 77 -7.39 0.17 16.60
CA ARG A 77 -6.69 1.04 15.64
C ARG A 77 -7.06 0.64 14.22
N GLY A 78 -7.07 1.60 13.30
CA GLY A 78 -7.41 1.34 11.92
C GLY A 78 -6.70 2.27 10.94
N LEU A 79 -6.46 1.75 9.74
CA LEU A 79 -5.97 2.54 8.61
C LEU A 79 -6.84 2.27 7.40
N CYS A 80 -7.39 3.33 6.80
CA CYS A 80 -8.18 3.27 5.58
C CYS A 80 -7.39 3.81 4.39
N VAL A 81 -7.15 2.97 3.39
CA VAL A 81 -6.32 3.30 2.22
C VAL A 81 -7.21 3.53 1.00
N LEU A 82 -7.01 4.68 0.35
CA LEU A 82 -7.84 5.14 -0.76
C LEU A 82 -6.98 5.45 -2.00
N ASP A 83 -7.53 5.16 -3.17
CA ASP A 83 -7.04 5.64 -4.45
C ASP A 83 -7.31 7.16 -4.56
N ARG A 84 -6.44 7.88 -5.28
CA ARG A 84 -6.59 9.33 -5.51
C ARG A 84 -7.81 9.66 -6.36
N ASP A 85 -8.21 8.74 -7.24
CA ASP A 85 -9.08 8.98 -8.39
C ASP A 85 -10.41 9.66 -8.02
N ASP A 86 -10.54 10.95 -8.40
CA ASP A 86 -11.78 11.73 -8.66
C ASP A 86 -11.63 13.27 -8.66
N GLY A 87 -10.43 13.86 -8.54
CA GLY A 87 -10.20 15.31 -8.73
C GLY A 87 -10.93 16.24 -7.74
N ARG A 88 -11.82 15.68 -6.91
CA ARG A 88 -12.34 16.26 -5.70
C ARG A 88 -11.51 15.65 -4.58
N SER A 89 -10.99 16.47 -3.68
CA SER A 89 -10.47 15.97 -2.42
C SER A 89 -11.57 15.15 -1.75
N ALA A 90 -11.53 13.83 -1.88
CA ALA A 90 -12.58 12.92 -1.41
C ALA A 90 -12.33 12.44 0.02
N LEU A 91 -11.56 13.21 0.78
CA LEU A 91 -11.97 13.56 2.13
C LEU A 91 -12.71 14.90 2.00
N GLY A 92 -13.93 14.87 1.47
CA GLY A 92 -14.78 16.04 1.54
C GLY A 92 -15.02 16.32 3.01
N ALA A 93 -14.31 17.29 3.58
CA ALA A 93 -14.38 17.69 4.99
C ALA A 93 -14.49 16.52 5.99
N GLU A 94 -13.34 16.07 6.51
CA GLU A 94 -13.22 15.66 7.92
C GLU A 94 -14.20 14.59 8.41
N VAL A 95 -14.09 13.35 7.91
CA VAL A 95 -14.49 12.22 8.78
C VAL A 95 -13.35 11.96 9.74
N GLU A 96 -13.27 12.77 10.79
CA GLU A 96 -12.39 12.49 11.93
C GLU A 96 -13.03 11.40 12.79
N GLU A 97 -12.38 10.24 12.83
CA GLU A 97 -12.75 9.13 13.71
C GLU A 97 -11.53 8.78 14.57
N PRO A 98 -11.57 9.03 15.90
CA PRO A 98 -10.45 8.71 16.76
C PRO A 98 -10.00 7.26 16.60
N GLY A 99 -8.70 7.05 16.40
CA GLY A 99 -8.11 5.72 16.20
C GLY A 99 -8.28 5.12 14.80
N LEU A 100 -9.00 5.77 13.89
CA LEU A 100 -9.07 5.42 12.47
C LEU A 100 -8.41 6.51 11.63
N ASP A 101 -7.32 6.14 10.98
CA ASP A 101 -6.53 7.04 10.16
C ASP A 101 -6.78 6.79 8.66
N PHE A 102 -6.51 7.78 7.81
CA PHE A 102 -6.74 7.69 6.37
C PHE A 102 -5.45 7.96 5.60
N PHE A 103 -5.19 7.13 4.59
CA PHE A 103 -4.06 7.28 3.67
C PHE A 103 -4.59 7.30 2.23
N THR A 104 -4.21 8.31 1.47
CA THR A 104 -4.54 8.41 0.05
C THR A 104 -3.27 8.31 -0.77
N TRP A 105 -3.26 7.46 -1.79
CA TRP A 105 -2.14 7.35 -2.73
C TRP A 105 -1.88 8.68 -3.44
N GLY A 106 -0.60 9.01 -3.70
CA GLY A 106 -0.24 10.20 -4.48
C GLY A 106 -0.51 10.03 -5.98
N ARG A 107 -0.40 8.80 -6.49
CA ARG A 107 -0.77 8.42 -7.87
C ARG A 107 -2.24 8.01 -7.96
N ARG A 108 -2.80 8.01 -9.17
CA ARG A 108 -4.23 7.73 -9.42
C ARG A 108 -4.74 6.48 -8.68
N HIS A 109 -4.00 5.38 -8.83
CA HIS A 109 -4.33 4.07 -8.30
C HIS A 109 -3.12 3.39 -7.66
N ILE A 110 -3.35 2.47 -6.74
CA ILE A 110 -2.31 1.59 -6.22
C ILE A 110 -1.55 0.81 -7.32
N GLU A 111 -2.22 0.46 -8.43
CA GLU A 111 -1.58 -0.19 -9.58
C GLU A 111 -0.51 0.68 -10.26
N SER A 112 -0.57 2.01 -10.10
CA SER A 112 0.43 2.92 -10.68
C SER A 112 1.82 2.73 -10.08
N TYR A 113 1.93 2.11 -8.90
CA TYR A 113 3.20 1.76 -8.27
C TYR A 113 3.73 0.38 -8.71
N LEU A 114 3.00 -0.34 -9.56
CA LEU A 114 3.43 -1.61 -10.14
C LEU A 114 4.10 -1.46 -11.51
N LEU A 115 4.15 -0.25 -12.04
CA LEU A 115 4.78 0.09 -13.33
C LEU A 115 6.30 0.15 -13.20
N VAL A 116 6.88 -0.90 -12.61
CA VAL A 116 8.32 -1.12 -12.40
C VAL A 116 8.79 -2.18 -13.38
N PRO A 117 9.57 -1.83 -14.42
CA PRO A 117 9.97 -2.74 -15.50
C PRO A 117 10.53 -4.07 -14.99
N ASP A 118 11.50 -4.00 -14.08
CA ASP A 118 12.19 -5.18 -13.56
C ASP A 118 11.29 -6.08 -12.71
N ALA A 119 10.37 -5.50 -11.94
CA ALA A 119 9.40 -6.26 -11.16
C ALA A 119 8.43 -7.01 -12.08
N ILE A 120 7.96 -6.35 -13.15
CA ILE A 120 7.09 -6.98 -14.16
C ILE A 120 7.86 -8.13 -14.84
N ARG A 121 9.09 -7.89 -15.27
CA ARG A 121 9.96 -8.89 -15.91
C ARG A 121 10.15 -10.12 -15.04
N ARG A 122 10.53 -9.93 -13.77
CA ARG A 122 10.66 -11.02 -12.78
C ARG A 122 9.34 -11.73 -12.52
N SER A 123 8.23 -10.99 -12.44
CA SER A 123 6.93 -11.59 -12.24
C SER A 123 6.58 -12.54 -13.39
N LEU A 124 6.89 -12.17 -14.63
CA LEU A 124 6.57 -12.94 -15.83
C LEU A 124 7.65 -13.95 -16.22
N ARG A 125 8.80 -13.95 -15.53
CA ARG A 125 9.99 -14.78 -15.83
C ARG A 125 10.53 -14.52 -17.25
N LEU A 126 10.49 -13.26 -17.68
CA LEU A 126 11.05 -12.86 -18.96
C LEU A 126 12.59 -12.73 -18.86
N PRO A 127 13.34 -12.99 -19.94
CA PRO A 127 14.78 -12.74 -19.99
C PRO A 127 15.11 -11.26 -19.76
N GLU A 128 16.26 -10.96 -19.16
CA GLU A 128 16.75 -9.58 -18.99
C GLU A 128 16.92 -8.85 -20.33
N SER A 129 17.18 -9.57 -21.42
CA SER A 129 17.28 -9.01 -22.77
C SER A 129 15.93 -8.65 -23.44
N ASP A 130 14.79 -8.99 -22.83
CA ASP A 130 13.46 -8.76 -23.43
C ASP A 130 12.99 -7.29 -23.34
N ALA A 131 13.44 -6.45 -24.27
CA ALA A 131 13.16 -5.02 -24.28
C ALA A 131 11.69 -4.62 -24.48
N ARG A 132 10.78 -5.58 -24.70
CA ARG A 132 9.35 -5.28 -24.98
C ARG A 132 8.67 -4.53 -23.83
N ILE A 133 9.01 -4.86 -22.58
CA ILE A 133 8.50 -4.17 -21.39
C ILE A 133 8.96 -2.71 -21.38
N ASP A 134 10.25 -2.50 -21.57
CA ASP A 134 10.88 -1.18 -21.50
C ASP A 134 10.31 -0.25 -22.58
N LEU A 135 10.12 -0.78 -23.79
CA LEU A 135 9.50 -0.06 -24.91
C LEU A 135 8.02 0.24 -24.64
N ALA A 136 7.24 -0.75 -24.22
CA ALA A 136 5.80 -0.58 -23.96
C ALA A 136 5.53 0.42 -22.83
N LEU A 137 6.36 0.42 -21.78
CA LEU A 137 6.24 1.38 -20.69
C LEU A 137 6.68 2.77 -21.14
N ARG A 138 7.82 2.92 -21.82
CA ARG A 138 8.28 4.24 -22.30
C ARG A 138 7.26 4.94 -23.19
N GLU A 139 6.48 4.19 -23.98
CA GLU A 139 5.43 4.74 -24.86
C GLU A 139 4.21 5.29 -24.09
N HIS A 140 3.95 4.80 -22.88
CA HIS A 140 2.70 5.06 -22.15
C HIS A 140 2.87 5.73 -20.79
N LEU A 141 4.08 5.75 -20.24
CA LEU A 141 4.37 6.37 -18.97
C LEU A 141 4.74 7.85 -19.17
N PRO A 142 4.24 8.75 -18.30
CA PRO A 142 4.72 10.12 -18.27
C PRO A 142 6.17 10.18 -17.77
N ASP A 143 6.79 11.35 -17.90
CA ASP A 143 8.08 11.62 -17.28
C ASP A 143 8.02 11.37 -15.76
N GLU A 144 9.09 10.84 -15.17
CA GLU A 144 9.13 10.54 -13.73
C GLU A 144 8.92 11.78 -12.86
N SER A 145 9.30 12.97 -13.35
CA SER A 145 9.13 14.24 -12.65
C SER A 145 7.71 14.83 -12.75
N ASP A 146 6.87 14.33 -13.67
CA ASP A 146 5.52 14.84 -13.90
C ASP A 146 4.48 14.18 -12.98
N SER A 147 4.51 14.57 -11.70
CA SER A 147 3.59 14.09 -10.67
C SER A 147 2.11 14.32 -11.03
N ALA A 148 1.80 15.39 -11.79
CA ALA A 148 0.44 15.66 -12.23
C ALA A 148 -0.03 14.61 -13.23
N ALA A 149 0.77 14.29 -14.25
CA ALA A 149 0.46 13.25 -15.22
C ALA A 149 0.36 11.85 -14.56
N TRP A 150 1.22 11.55 -13.57
CA TRP A 150 1.10 10.33 -12.77
C TRP A 150 -0.19 10.26 -11.93
N GLY A 151 -0.72 11.40 -11.52
CA GLY A 151 -2.01 11.52 -10.85
C GLY A 151 -3.21 11.20 -11.76
N GLU A 152 -3.05 11.37 -13.07
CA GLU A 152 -4.10 11.13 -14.06
C GLU A 152 -3.97 9.75 -14.76
N LEU A 153 -2.82 9.10 -14.65
CA LEU A 153 -2.52 7.84 -15.33
C LEU A 153 -3.40 6.67 -14.83
N ASP A 154 -4.23 6.14 -15.73
CA ASP A 154 -5.00 4.91 -15.49
C ASP A 154 -4.13 3.65 -15.68
N ALA A 155 -3.38 3.30 -14.63
CA ALA A 155 -2.55 2.10 -14.60
C ALA A 155 -3.37 0.79 -14.68
N LYS A 156 -4.63 0.79 -14.21
CA LYS A 156 -5.52 -0.37 -14.32
C LYS A 156 -5.76 -0.69 -15.79
N ARG A 157 -6.02 0.32 -16.63
CA ARG A 157 -6.16 0.16 -18.08
C ARG A 157 -4.87 -0.29 -18.75
N LEU A 158 -3.71 0.23 -18.33
CA LEU A 158 -2.42 -0.17 -18.89
C LEU A 158 -2.10 -1.66 -18.65
N LEU A 159 -2.36 -2.14 -17.44
CA LEU A 159 -2.05 -3.51 -16.99
C LEU A 159 -3.18 -4.51 -17.25
N ALA A 160 -4.36 -4.05 -17.67
CA ALA A 160 -5.50 -4.90 -18.00
C ALA A 160 -5.13 -5.95 -19.06
N PRO A 161 -5.83 -7.11 -19.13
CA PRO A 161 -5.55 -8.15 -20.14
C PRO A 161 -5.58 -7.66 -21.59
N ALA A 162 -6.41 -6.66 -21.90
CA ALA A 162 -6.49 -6.01 -23.21
C ALA A 162 -5.71 -4.68 -23.28
N GLY A 163 -5.01 -4.31 -22.21
CA GLY A 163 -4.21 -3.11 -22.10
C GLY A 163 -2.98 -3.16 -23.01
N PRO A 164 -2.41 -2.00 -23.36
CA PRO A 164 -1.28 -1.93 -24.29
C PRO A 164 -0.07 -2.75 -23.84
N VAL A 165 0.28 -2.71 -22.55
CA VAL A 165 1.44 -3.43 -22.03
C VAL A 165 1.22 -4.95 -22.12
N ALA A 166 0.05 -5.44 -21.72
CA ALA A 166 -0.29 -6.86 -21.83
C ALA A 166 -0.32 -7.34 -23.29
N ARG A 167 -0.79 -6.49 -24.22
CA ARG A 167 -0.85 -6.79 -25.66
C ARG A 167 0.54 -6.95 -26.27
N VAL A 168 1.47 -6.06 -25.96
CA VAL A 168 2.86 -6.13 -26.45
C VAL A 168 3.57 -7.40 -25.96
N LEU A 169 3.27 -7.83 -24.73
CA LEU A 169 3.86 -9.04 -24.16
C LEU A 169 3.18 -10.33 -24.61
N GLY A 170 1.93 -10.24 -25.09
CA GLY A 170 1.09 -11.38 -25.39
C GLY A 170 0.67 -12.16 -24.13
N MET A 171 0.68 -11.53 -22.96
CA MET A 171 0.35 -12.19 -21.69
C MET A 171 -0.27 -11.25 -20.66
N LYS A 172 -1.07 -11.83 -19.77
CA LYS A 172 -1.67 -11.12 -18.64
C LYS A 172 -0.59 -10.74 -17.62
N ILE A 173 -0.72 -9.55 -17.04
CA ILE A 173 0.16 -9.04 -15.98
C ILE A 173 -0.60 -9.08 -14.64
N PRO A 174 -0.42 -10.13 -13.81
CA PRO A 174 -1.10 -10.22 -12.52
C PRO A 174 -0.50 -9.27 -11.49
N ALA A 175 -1.23 -8.21 -11.14
CA ALA A 175 -0.81 -7.15 -10.22
C ALA A 175 -0.18 -7.66 -8.90
N SER A 176 -0.81 -8.62 -8.22
CA SER A 176 -0.30 -9.20 -6.97
C SER A 176 1.02 -9.97 -7.13
N ARG A 177 1.30 -10.49 -8.34
CA ARG A 177 2.58 -11.15 -8.65
C ARG A 177 3.66 -10.13 -8.93
N VAL A 178 3.33 -9.03 -9.61
CA VAL A 178 4.24 -7.89 -9.78
C VAL A 178 4.62 -7.34 -8.41
N ALA A 179 3.64 -7.04 -7.56
CA ALA A 179 3.86 -6.53 -6.21
C ALA A 179 4.80 -7.42 -5.37
N ARG A 180 4.64 -8.75 -5.46
CA ARG A 180 5.53 -9.70 -4.77
C ARG A 180 6.95 -9.74 -5.35
N ALA A 181 7.06 -9.49 -6.66
CA ALA A 181 8.32 -9.49 -7.39
C ALA A 181 9.09 -8.16 -7.23
N THR A 182 8.43 -7.06 -6.88
CA THR A 182 9.06 -5.77 -6.58
C THR A 182 9.96 -5.88 -5.35
N ARG A 183 11.18 -5.33 -5.45
CA ARG A 183 12.16 -5.25 -4.36
C ARG A 183 11.92 -3.99 -3.54
N ALA A 184 12.42 -3.97 -2.29
CA ALA A 184 12.21 -2.84 -1.39
C ALA A 184 12.77 -1.53 -1.97
N ASN A 185 13.95 -1.57 -2.59
CA ASN A 185 14.60 -0.41 -3.21
C ASN A 185 14.00 0.02 -4.56
N GLU A 186 13.03 -0.71 -5.09
CA GLU A 186 12.29 -0.36 -6.31
C GLU A 186 10.90 0.24 -6.01
N LEU A 187 10.50 0.24 -4.73
CA LEU A 187 9.22 0.79 -4.33
C LEU A 187 9.29 2.32 -4.30
N HIS A 188 8.22 2.94 -4.75
CA HIS A 188 8.05 4.38 -4.70
C HIS A 188 7.97 4.88 -3.25
N GLU A 189 8.37 6.13 -3.02
CA GLU A 189 8.35 6.76 -1.70
C GLU A 189 6.96 6.74 -1.04
N ASP A 190 5.87 6.97 -1.78
CA ASP A 190 4.50 6.80 -1.28
C ASP A 190 4.21 5.42 -0.68
N VAL A 191 4.75 4.35 -1.28
CA VAL A 191 4.60 3.00 -0.72
C VAL A 191 5.35 2.91 0.59
N HIS A 192 6.55 3.47 0.68
CA HIS A 192 7.27 3.57 1.94
C HIS A 192 6.49 4.39 2.98
N ALA A 193 5.93 5.55 2.60
CA ALA A 193 5.13 6.39 3.48
C ALA A 193 3.89 5.66 4.02
N PHE A 194 3.20 4.89 3.17
CA PHE A 194 2.10 4.02 3.60
C PHE A 194 2.57 3.01 4.65
N PHE A 195 3.70 2.33 4.41
CA PHE A 195 4.22 1.32 5.34
C PHE A 195 4.79 1.93 6.63
N GLU A 196 5.35 3.13 6.59
CA GLU A 196 5.71 3.86 7.81
C GLU A 196 4.45 4.18 8.61
N ARG A 197 3.39 4.68 7.98
CA ARG A 197 2.12 4.94 8.67
C ARG A 197 1.55 3.67 9.29
N LEU A 198 1.62 2.56 8.56
CA LEU A 198 1.20 1.25 9.06
C LEU A 198 2.02 0.79 10.27
N ARG A 199 3.34 1.06 10.31
CA ARG A 199 4.19 0.78 11.48
C ARG A 199 3.76 1.59 12.70
N VAL A 200 3.48 2.88 12.52
CA VAL A 200 2.97 3.75 13.60
C VAL A 200 1.67 3.19 14.16
N GLU A 201 0.71 2.84 13.30
CA GLU A 201 -0.59 2.33 13.73
C GLU A 201 -0.52 0.95 14.39
N LEU A 202 0.43 0.11 13.97
CA LEU A 202 0.69 -1.18 14.60
C LEU A 202 1.56 -1.09 15.87
N GLY A 203 2.13 0.08 16.18
CA GLY A 203 3.08 0.26 17.28
C GLY A 203 4.40 -0.50 17.09
N VAL A 204 4.80 -0.76 15.84
CA VAL A 204 6.02 -1.51 15.49
C VAL A 204 7.13 -0.53 15.14
N TRP A 205 8.06 -0.31 16.06
CA TRP A 205 9.14 0.68 15.91
C TRP A 205 10.53 0.07 15.71
N ASP A 206 10.67 -1.24 15.89
CA ASP A 206 11.95 -1.94 15.84
C ASP A 206 11.93 -3.03 14.77
N VAL A 207 12.32 -2.69 13.54
CA VAL A 207 12.97 -3.65 12.65
C VAL A 207 13.92 -2.87 11.72
N GLU A 208 15.19 -3.27 11.67
CA GLU A 208 16.14 -2.80 10.66
C GLU A 208 15.48 -2.81 9.28
N VAL A 209 15.33 -1.62 8.69
CA VAL A 209 14.91 -1.51 7.29
C VAL A 209 16.06 -2.08 6.47
N VAL A 210 15.87 -3.28 5.93
CA VAL A 210 16.76 -3.80 4.88
C VAL A 210 16.57 -2.90 3.66
N ARG A 211 17.45 -1.90 3.54
CA ARG A 211 17.61 -1.05 2.36
C ARG A 211 18.25 -1.82 1.23
#